data_AF-E4WSC2-F1
#
_entry.id   AF-E4WSC2-F1
#
_cell.length_a   1.000
_cell.length_b   1.000
_cell.length_c   1.000
_cell.angle_alpha   90.00
_cell.angle_beta   90.00
_cell.angle_gamma   90.00
#
_symmetry.space_group_name_H-M   'P 1'
#
loop_
_entity.id
_entity.type
_entity.pdbx_description
1 polymer ?
#
loop_
_entity_poly.entity_id
_entity_poly.type
_entity_poly.pdbx_seq_one_letter_code
_entity_poly.pdbx_strand_id
1 'polypeptide(L)'
;MDIGCKRKSPRALTQISGAISDAKAEYKCKRKDLAAALKAEIKSDQQEQLISENPRLSKTLRRQWATQKNNQSRLAEMYDSAEELAPKVAKLIEMIREAQHPIVYTGAGISTSANIPDYRGTGGVYSAMAAGQDIKQCNLVTATPTLGHMALSGLIKNKIFKFLLSQNCDGLHLRSGIPPEQLSEIHGNMFMENCDEGHFFYRAFDVTEKTNVKRHKTGRACSIEDCEEDLYDAIVHFGEMNRFDIPYRWETAETHSSKTDLIICIGTSLKVLKAYKVLWPKKCKLVIINLQWTPKDKHADLLIRGQSDQILCEVAKAFDVAIPSYSECEDPLIALATALNESDPKPSTPFLNMVENNPKFTVENSNFKTNFKEHYTPGWYGKGMKKN
;
A
#
# COMPACT_ATOMS: atom_id res chain seq x y z
N MET A 1 37.51 -51.10 44.56
CA MET A 1 38.76 -50.71 43.87
C MET A 1 38.43 -49.53 42.97
N ASP A 2 38.85 -48.36 43.41
CA ASP A 2 38.64 -47.06 42.78
C ASP A 2 39.27 -46.97 41.39
N ILE A 3 38.48 -46.58 40.39
CA ILE A 3 38.98 -46.11 39.10
C ILE A 3 39.15 -44.59 39.22
N GLY A 4 40.40 -44.17 39.47
CA GLY A 4 40.77 -42.78 39.70
C GLY A 4 40.43 -41.86 38.54
N CYS A 5 39.51 -40.93 38.76
CA CYS A 5 39.24 -39.80 37.88
C CYS A 5 40.40 -38.78 37.98
N LYS A 6 41.37 -38.84 37.06
CA LYS A 6 42.42 -37.81 36.93
C LYS A 6 41.78 -36.46 36.57
N ARG A 7 41.62 -35.57 37.56
CA ARG A 7 41.22 -34.17 37.34
C ARG A 7 42.31 -33.47 36.51
N LYS A 8 41.95 -32.92 35.34
CA LYS A 8 42.86 -32.13 34.50
C LYS A 8 43.41 -30.94 35.31
N SER A 9 44.69 -30.61 35.14
CA SER A 9 45.33 -29.54 35.92
C SER A 9 44.65 -28.18 35.66
N PRO A 10 44.58 -27.27 36.65
CA PRO A 10 43.95 -25.95 36.50
C PRO A 10 44.48 -25.15 35.31
N ARG A 11 45.78 -25.27 35.02
CA ARG A 11 46.45 -24.60 33.89
C ARG A 11 45.94 -25.07 32.52
N ALA A 12 45.61 -26.36 32.39
CA ALA A 12 45.04 -26.93 31.16
C ALA A 12 43.58 -26.50 30.94
N LEU A 13 42.81 -26.31 32.02
CA LEU A 13 41.44 -25.80 31.95
C LEU A 13 41.40 -24.32 31.54
N THR A 14 42.35 -23.50 32.02
CA THR A 14 42.47 -22.08 31.63
C THR A 14 42.87 -21.92 30.17
N GLN A 15 43.77 -22.76 29.65
CA GLN A 15 44.17 -22.75 28.23
C GLN A 15 43.02 -23.16 27.30
N ILE A 16 42.23 -24.17 27.67
CA ILE A 16 41.04 -24.58 26.90
C ILE A 16 39.97 -23.48 26.92
N SER A 17 39.75 -22.83 28.06
CA SER A 17 38.83 -21.69 28.20
C SER A 17 39.22 -20.51 27.29
N GLY A 18 40.52 -20.15 27.28
CA GLY A 18 41.06 -19.11 26.40
C GLY A 18 40.85 -19.45 24.92
N ALA A 19 41.21 -20.66 24.49
CA ALA A 19 41.03 -21.10 23.11
C ALA A 19 39.55 -21.11 22.66
N ILE A 20 38.60 -21.43 23.55
CA ILE A 20 37.16 -21.36 23.27
C ILE A 20 36.69 -19.90 23.15
N SER A 21 37.21 -19.01 23.99
CA SER A 21 36.90 -17.57 23.92
C SER A 21 37.40 -16.94 22.63
N ASP A 22 38.63 -17.26 22.24
CA ASP A 22 39.26 -16.75 21.01
C ASP A 22 38.53 -17.30 19.77
N ALA A 23 38.19 -18.59 19.76
CA ALA A 23 37.37 -19.19 18.69
C ALA A 23 35.97 -18.56 18.60
N LYS A 24 35.35 -18.18 19.72
CA LYS A 24 34.06 -17.46 19.74
C LYS A 24 34.19 -16.04 19.21
N ALA A 25 35.28 -15.34 19.54
CA ALA A 25 35.55 -13.99 19.05
C ALA A 25 35.84 -14.00 17.54
N GLU A 26 36.66 -14.93 17.06
CA GLU A 26 36.94 -15.15 15.64
C GLU A 26 35.67 -15.51 14.87
N TYR A 27 34.83 -16.39 15.42
CA TYR A 27 33.52 -16.72 14.84
C TYR A 27 32.60 -15.49 14.77
N LYS A 28 32.58 -14.63 15.80
CA LYS A 28 31.76 -13.41 15.84
C LYS A 28 32.26 -12.36 14.84
N CYS A 29 33.57 -12.24 14.64
CA CYS A 29 34.19 -11.36 13.65
C CYS A 29 33.86 -11.82 12.22
N LYS A 30 34.10 -13.10 11.92
CA LYS A 30 33.72 -13.73 10.64
C LYS A 30 32.23 -13.57 10.33
N ARG A 31 31.36 -13.62 11.35
CA ARG A 31 29.92 -13.38 11.20
C ARG A 31 29.58 -11.93 10.85
N LYS A 32 30.32 -10.96 11.35
CA LYS A 32 30.16 -9.54 11.00
C LYS A 32 30.62 -9.29 9.57
N ASP A 33 31.76 -9.83 9.19
CA ASP A 33 32.30 -9.71 7.82
C ASP A 33 31.40 -10.41 6.82
N LEU A 34 30.86 -11.57 7.17
CA LEU A 34 29.84 -12.28 6.38
C LEU A 34 28.55 -11.45 6.24
N ALA A 35 28.09 -10.82 7.33
CA ALA A 35 26.91 -9.97 7.30
C ALA A 35 27.14 -8.69 6.47
N ALA A 36 28.37 -8.18 6.43
CA ALA A 36 28.76 -7.07 5.56
C ALA A 36 28.83 -7.53 4.09
N ALA A 37 29.42 -8.69 3.81
CA ALA A 37 29.50 -9.28 2.48
C ALA A 37 28.11 -9.64 1.91
N LEU A 38 27.18 -10.07 2.75
CA LEU A 38 25.78 -10.31 2.38
C LEU A 38 24.99 -9.02 2.06
N LYS A 39 25.47 -7.85 2.51
CA LYS A 39 24.83 -6.56 2.24
C LYS A 39 25.34 -5.87 0.98
N ALA A 40 26.56 -6.19 0.54
CA ALA A 40 27.14 -5.65 -0.69
C ALA A 40 26.67 -6.44 -1.92
N GLU A 41 26.44 -5.78 -3.05
CA GLU A 41 26.27 -6.43 -4.35
C GLU A 41 27.63 -6.98 -4.81
N ILE A 42 27.95 -8.18 -4.34
CA ILE A 42 29.19 -8.89 -4.66
C ILE A 42 29.01 -9.66 -5.98
N LYS A 43 29.99 -9.60 -6.88
CA LYS A 43 29.99 -10.30 -8.18
C LYS A 43 29.94 -11.83 -7.98
N SER A 44 29.41 -12.58 -8.95
CA SER A 44 29.29 -14.05 -8.90
C SER A 44 30.58 -14.76 -8.50
N ASP A 45 31.71 -14.29 -9.01
CA ASP A 45 33.00 -14.94 -8.85
C ASP A 45 33.52 -14.77 -7.40
N GLN A 46 33.24 -13.61 -6.80
CA GLN A 46 33.55 -13.31 -5.42
C GLN A 46 32.61 -14.05 -4.44
N GLN A 47 31.36 -14.32 -4.86
CA GLN A 47 30.43 -15.18 -4.10
C GLN A 47 30.93 -16.63 -4.02
N GLU A 48 31.43 -17.18 -5.13
CA GLU A 48 32.00 -18.54 -5.15
C GLU A 48 33.29 -18.64 -4.32
N GLN A 49 34.14 -17.62 -4.39
CA GLN A 49 35.32 -17.54 -3.54
C GLN A 49 34.96 -17.56 -2.04
N LEU A 50 34.00 -16.73 -1.60
CA LEU A 50 33.52 -16.71 -0.22
C LEU A 50 32.89 -18.04 0.25
N ILE A 51 32.22 -18.76 -0.65
CA ILE A 51 31.70 -20.11 -0.37
C ILE A 51 32.85 -21.10 -0.15
N SER A 52 33.89 -21.03 -0.98
CA SER A 52 35.07 -21.90 -0.88
C SER A 52 35.84 -21.67 0.42
N GLU A 53 35.98 -20.41 0.84
CA GLU A 53 36.61 -20.00 2.11
C GLU A 53 35.77 -20.36 3.34
N ASN A 54 34.46 -20.58 3.20
CA ASN A 54 33.54 -20.88 4.31
C ASN A 54 32.63 -22.12 4.06
N PRO A 55 33.18 -23.34 3.95
CA PRO A 55 32.42 -24.53 3.57
C PRO A 55 31.23 -24.84 4.49
N ARG A 56 31.37 -24.57 5.80
CA ARG A 56 30.31 -24.78 6.82
C ARG A 56 29.10 -23.86 6.63
N LEU A 57 29.27 -22.72 5.96
CA LEU A 57 28.21 -21.72 5.73
C LEU A 57 27.70 -21.72 4.28
N SER A 58 28.30 -22.53 3.41
CA SER A 58 27.98 -22.64 1.97
C SER A 58 26.47 -22.75 1.68
N LYS A 59 25.77 -23.65 2.38
CA LYS A 59 24.31 -23.84 2.21
C LYS A 59 23.51 -22.60 2.61
N THR A 60 23.90 -21.92 3.68
CA THR A 60 23.25 -20.70 4.17
C THR A 60 23.49 -19.52 3.22
N LEU A 61 24.74 -19.34 2.77
CA LEU A 61 25.15 -18.30 1.83
C LEU A 61 24.42 -18.43 0.49
N ARG A 62 24.45 -19.64 -0.11
CA ARG A 62 23.73 -19.92 -1.35
C ARG A 62 22.24 -19.63 -1.22
N ARG A 63 21.62 -20.02 -0.09
CA ARG A 63 20.19 -19.73 0.17
C ARG A 63 19.92 -18.24 0.30
N GLN A 64 20.77 -17.49 0.99
CA GLN A 64 20.59 -16.05 1.19
C GLN A 64 20.78 -15.27 -0.11
N TRP A 65 21.84 -15.55 -0.88
CA TRP A 65 22.03 -14.91 -2.19
C TRP A 65 20.94 -15.29 -3.19
N ALA A 66 20.49 -16.54 -3.21
CA ALA A 66 19.33 -16.93 -4.03
C ALA A 66 18.06 -16.16 -3.60
N THR A 67 17.85 -15.96 -2.30
CA THR A 67 16.74 -15.17 -1.76
C THR A 67 16.86 -13.69 -2.16
N GLN A 68 18.06 -13.12 -2.07
CA GLN A 68 18.35 -11.75 -2.46
C GLN A 68 18.13 -11.54 -3.96
N LYS A 69 18.68 -12.42 -4.81
CA LYS A 69 18.48 -12.41 -6.26
C LYS A 69 17.00 -12.51 -6.62
N ASN A 70 16.26 -13.41 -5.98
CA ASN A 70 14.81 -13.54 -6.17
C ASN A 70 14.05 -12.29 -5.69
N ASN A 71 14.48 -11.64 -4.61
CA ASN A 71 13.82 -10.43 -4.15
C ASN A 71 14.09 -9.25 -5.09
N GLN A 72 15.31 -9.14 -5.64
CA GLN A 72 15.67 -8.14 -6.62
C GLN A 72 14.89 -8.32 -7.93
N SER A 73 14.79 -9.54 -8.44
CA SER A 73 13.99 -9.81 -9.65
C SER A 73 12.50 -9.52 -9.46
N ARG A 74 11.97 -9.66 -8.24
CA ARG A 74 10.57 -9.31 -7.91
C ARG A 74 10.29 -7.80 -7.89
N LEU A 75 11.32 -6.97 -7.79
CA LEU A 75 11.20 -5.51 -7.85
C LEU A 75 11.31 -4.98 -9.27
N ALA A 76 11.83 -5.78 -10.21
CA ALA A 76 11.89 -5.39 -11.60
C ALA A 76 10.48 -5.22 -12.18
N GLU A 77 10.27 -4.11 -12.87
CA GLU A 77 9.09 -3.92 -13.71
C GLU A 77 9.20 -4.79 -14.95
N MET A 78 8.09 -5.40 -15.31
CA MET A 78 7.92 -6.23 -16.49
C MET A 78 6.86 -5.59 -17.37
N TYR A 79 7.03 -5.72 -18.67
CA TYR A 79 6.12 -5.20 -19.68
C TYR A 79 5.89 -6.30 -20.71
N ASP A 80 4.62 -6.66 -20.93
CA ASP A 80 4.22 -7.52 -22.04
C ASP A 80 4.47 -6.75 -23.34
N SER A 81 4.96 -7.43 -24.37
CA SER A 81 5.12 -6.80 -25.69
C SER A 81 3.76 -6.38 -26.25
N ALA A 82 3.71 -5.50 -27.26
CA ALA A 82 2.45 -5.12 -27.89
C ALA A 82 1.68 -6.34 -28.45
N GLU A 83 2.41 -7.33 -28.96
CA GLU A 83 1.88 -8.59 -29.52
C GLU A 83 1.31 -9.52 -28.43
N GLU A 84 1.86 -9.46 -27.21
CA GLU A 84 1.36 -10.21 -26.04
C GLU A 84 0.23 -9.48 -25.32
N LEU A 85 0.30 -8.14 -25.25
CA LEU A 85 -0.63 -7.31 -24.50
C LEU A 85 -2.01 -7.31 -25.14
N ALA A 86 -2.11 -7.12 -26.45
CA ALA A 86 -3.39 -7.07 -27.16
C ALA A 86 -4.27 -8.32 -26.95
N PRO A 87 -3.78 -9.57 -27.16
CA PRO A 87 -4.60 -10.76 -26.91
C PRO A 87 -4.93 -10.96 -25.43
N LYS A 88 -4.05 -10.55 -24.50
CA LYS A 88 -4.35 -10.58 -23.07
C LYS A 88 -5.46 -9.59 -22.69
N VAL A 89 -5.44 -8.38 -23.23
CA VAL A 89 -6.50 -7.38 -23.01
C VAL A 89 -7.82 -7.86 -23.61
N ALA A 90 -7.80 -8.45 -24.81
CA ALA A 90 -8.98 -9.09 -25.38
C ALA A 90 -9.52 -10.19 -24.46
N LYS A 91 -8.63 -11.03 -23.90
CA LYS A 91 -9.04 -12.08 -22.96
C LYS A 91 -9.63 -11.52 -21.67
N LEU A 92 -9.06 -10.44 -21.14
CA LEU A 92 -9.61 -9.73 -19.99
C LEU A 92 -11.04 -9.26 -20.27
N ILE A 93 -11.29 -8.64 -21.42
CA ILE A 93 -12.61 -8.16 -21.82
C ILE A 93 -13.61 -9.32 -21.88
N GLU A 94 -13.23 -10.47 -22.47
CA GLU A 94 -14.07 -11.67 -22.48
C GLU A 94 -14.39 -12.16 -21.06
N MET A 95 -13.38 -12.24 -20.18
CA MET A 95 -13.59 -12.67 -18.79
C MET A 95 -14.56 -11.74 -18.06
N ILE A 96 -14.48 -10.42 -18.29
CA ILE A 96 -15.40 -9.45 -17.70
C ILE A 96 -16.82 -9.63 -18.26
N ARG A 97 -16.97 -9.91 -19.56
CA ARG A 97 -18.28 -10.15 -20.20
C ARG A 97 -18.97 -11.41 -19.67
N GLU A 98 -18.21 -12.45 -19.37
CA GLU A 98 -18.72 -13.72 -18.83
C GLU A 98 -19.07 -13.63 -17.34
N ALA A 99 -18.37 -12.76 -16.59
CA ALA A 99 -18.52 -12.67 -15.14
C ALA A 99 -19.87 -12.08 -14.73
N GLN A 100 -20.51 -12.71 -13.74
CA GLN A 100 -21.77 -12.24 -13.17
C GLN A 100 -21.55 -11.14 -12.14
N HIS A 101 -20.46 -11.25 -11.36
CA HIS A 101 -20.17 -10.31 -10.28
C HIS A 101 -18.68 -9.95 -10.23
N PRO A 102 -18.14 -9.32 -11.28
CA PRO A 102 -16.75 -8.91 -11.30
C PRO A 102 -16.48 -7.76 -10.31
N ILE A 103 -15.42 -7.89 -9.53
CA ILE A 103 -14.96 -6.88 -8.56
C ILE A 103 -13.50 -6.52 -8.78
N VAL A 104 -13.12 -5.32 -8.34
CA VAL A 104 -11.77 -4.77 -8.55
C VAL A 104 -11.07 -4.54 -7.22
N TYR A 105 -9.81 -4.97 -7.13
CA TYR A 105 -8.91 -4.68 -6.02
C TYR A 105 -7.80 -3.75 -6.47
N THR A 106 -7.66 -2.59 -5.84
CA THR A 106 -6.63 -1.60 -6.22
C THR A 106 -5.54 -1.43 -5.16
N GLY A 107 -4.42 -0.86 -5.60
CA GLY A 107 -3.33 -0.41 -4.74
C GLY A 107 -2.59 0.77 -5.35
N ALA A 108 -1.50 1.18 -4.72
CA ALA A 108 -0.87 2.47 -5.00
C ALA A 108 -0.37 2.65 -6.44
N GLY A 109 -0.16 1.57 -7.19
CA GLY A 109 0.22 1.61 -8.60
C GLY A 109 -0.74 2.40 -9.48
N ILE A 110 -2.05 2.37 -9.18
CA ILE A 110 -3.06 3.11 -9.97
C ILE A 110 -2.96 4.64 -9.80
N SER A 111 -2.31 5.11 -8.74
CA SER A 111 -2.13 6.53 -8.42
C SER A 111 -0.79 7.09 -8.91
N THR A 112 0.08 6.25 -9.48
CA THR A 112 1.44 6.64 -9.92
C THR A 112 1.44 7.71 -11.01
N SER A 113 0.49 7.67 -11.95
CA SER A 113 0.33 8.70 -13.00
C SER A 113 -0.19 10.04 -12.46
N ALA A 114 -0.73 10.08 -11.24
CA ALA A 114 -1.05 11.32 -10.51
C ALA A 114 0.16 11.89 -9.76
N ASN A 115 1.38 11.46 -10.09
CA ASN A 115 2.62 11.80 -9.39
C ASN A 115 2.64 11.40 -7.90
N ILE A 116 1.80 10.45 -7.48
CA ILE A 116 1.85 9.85 -6.15
C ILE A 116 2.73 8.60 -6.25
N PRO A 117 3.96 8.60 -5.70
CA PRO A 117 4.79 7.40 -5.73
C PRO A 117 4.07 6.22 -5.09
N ASP A 118 4.26 5.03 -5.64
CA ASP A 118 3.80 3.83 -4.95
C ASP A 118 4.71 3.52 -3.75
N TYR A 119 4.49 2.40 -3.09
CA TYR A 119 5.36 2.00 -1.98
C TYR A 119 6.59 1.19 -2.40
N ARG A 120 6.50 0.39 -3.46
CA ARG A 120 7.45 -0.74 -3.70
C ARG A 120 7.93 -0.86 -5.15
N GLY A 121 7.38 -0.04 -6.04
CA GLY A 121 7.77 0.19 -7.42
C GLY A 121 9.17 0.76 -7.56
N THR A 122 9.58 0.98 -8.80
CA THR A 122 10.78 1.77 -9.11
C THR A 122 10.54 3.21 -8.64
N GLY A 123 11.37 3.71 -7.72
CA GLY A 123 11.16 5.03 -7.10
C GLY A 123 10.02 5.09 -6.07
N GLY A 124 9.40 3.95 -5.73
CA GLY A 124 8.42 3.87 -4.65
C GLY A 124 9.03 4.19 -3.29
N VAL A 125 8.22 4.59 -2.31
CA VAL A 125 8.66 5.09 -1.00
C VAL A 125 9.67 4.16 -0.32
N TYR A 126 9.39 2.85 -0.30
CA TYR A 126 10.24 1.87 0.36
C TYR A 126 11.46 1.51 -0.46
N SER A 127 11.34 1.53 -1.78
CA SER A 127 12.48 1.33 -2.68
C SER A 127 13.48 2.48 -2.53
N ALA A 128 13.00 3.73 -2.51
CA ALA A 128 13.81 4.92 -2.29
C ALA A 128 14.47 4.90 -0.90
N MET A 129 13.69 4.64 0.17
CA MET A 129 14.24 4.53 1.53
C MET A 129 15.30 3.43 1.65
N ALA A 130 15.10 2.27 1.02
CA ALA A 130 16.07 1.18 1.01
C ALA A 130 17.34 1.53 0.23
N ALA A 131 17.21 2.32 -0.84
CA ALA A 131 18.33 2.84 -1.64
C ALA A 131 19.01 4.07 -1.03
N GLY A 132 18.53 4.58 0.12
CA GLY A 132 19.05 5.81 0.73
C GLY A 132 18.71 7.08 -0.06
N GLN A 133 17.71 7.01 -0.92
CA GLN A 133 17.21 8.14 -1.72
C GLN A 133 16.08 8.88 -0.99
N ASP A 134 15.98 10.18 -1.26
CA ASP A 134 14.86 10.97 -0.78
C ASP A 134 13.55 10.55 -1.47
N ILE A 135 12.46 10.58 -0.70
CA ILE A 135 11.13 10.26 -1.21
C ILE A 135 10.67 11.45 -2.04
N LYS A 136 10.30 11.21 -3.31
CA LYS A 136 9.69 12.23 -4.17
C LYS A 136 8.48 12.82 -3.46
N GLN A 137 8.53 14.13 -3.18
CA GLN A 137 7.44 14.85 -2.55
C GLN A 137 6.28 14.98 -3.55
N CYS A 138 5.06 14.71 -3.10
CA CYS A 138 3.85 14.80 -3.89
C CYS A 138 2.77 15.49 -3.06
N ASN A 139 2.07 16.45 -3.67
CA ASN A 139 0.95 17.11 -3.00
C ASN A 139 -0.30 16.23 -3.11
N LEU A 140 -0.43 15.30 -2.17
CA LEU A 140 -1.54 14.35 -2.12
C LEU A 140 -2.92 15.03 -1.98
N VAL A 141 -2.98 16.20 -1.33
CA VAL A 141 -4.24 16.94 -1.15
C VAL A 141 -4.76 17.47 -2.48
N THR A 142 -3.89 18.02 -3.33
CA THR A 142 -4.29 18.60 -4.64
C THR A 142 -4.17 17.61 -5.80
N ALA A 143 -3.71 16.37 -5.54
CA ALA A 143 -3.67 15.34 -6.56
C ALA A 143 -5.08 15.11 -7.14
N THR A 144 -5.17 14.91 -8.45
CA THR A 144 -6.43 14.62 -9.12
C THR A 144 -6.50 13.13 -9.50
N PRO A 145 -7.70 12.54 -9.60
CA PRO A 145 -7.85 11.17 -10.03
C PRO A 145 -7.19 10.91 -11.39
N THR A 146 -6.47 9.78 -11.50
CA THR A 146 -5.84 9.38 -12.77
C THR A 146 -6.88 8.94 -13.80
N LEU A 147 -6.44 8.77 -15.05
CA LEU A 147 -7.29 8.20 -16.09
C LEU A 147 -7.83 6.82 -15.71
N GLY A 148 -7.03 5.99 -15.01
CA GLY A 148 -7.48 4.72 -14.45
C GLY A 148 -8.58 4.88 -13.40
N HIS A 149 -8.49 5.86 -12.51
CA HIS A 149 -9.55 6.15 -11.54
C HIS A 149 -10.85 6.58 -12.23
N MET A 150 -10.75 7.42 -13.26
CA MET A 150 -11.91 7.89 -14.02
C MET A 150 -12.54 6.76 -14.84
N ALA A 151 -11.74 5.89 -15.45
CA ALA A 151 -12.21 4.70 -16.15
C ALA A 151 -12.95 3.74 -15.20
N LEU A 152 -12.40 3.49 -14.01
CA LEU A 152 -13.08 2.69 -12.98
C LEU A 152 -14.38 3.33 -12.51
N SER A 153 -14.42 4.65 -12.34
CA SER A 153 -15.65 5.39 -12.01
C SER A 153 -16.73 5.15 -13.07
N GLY A 154 -16.41 5.31 -14.36
CA GLY A 154 -17.32 5.01 -15.46
C GLY A 154 -17.79 3.55 -15.46
N LEU A 155 -16.86 2.60 -15.33
CA LEU A 155 -17.14 1.16 -15.37
C LEU A 155 -18.02 0.69 -14.19
N ILE A 156 -17.82 1.25 -13.00
CA ILE A 156 -18.62 0.92 -11.81
C ILE A 156 -20.03 1.52 -11.92
N LYS A 157 -20.15 2.79 -12.33
CA LYS A 157 -21.44 3.45 -12.53
C LYS A 157 -22.30 2.74 -13.59
N ASN A 158 -21.66 2.20 -14.63
CA ASN A 158 -22.31 1.38 -15.66
C ASN A 158 -22.49 -0.10 -15.25
N LYS A 159 -22.21 -0.45 -13.99
CA LYS A 159 -22.38 -1.80 -13.42
C LYS A 159 -21.56 -2.88 -14.13
N ILE A 160 -20.53 -2.50 -14.88
CA ILE A 160 -19.55 -3.43 -15.47
C ILE A 160 -18.73 -4.06 -14.35
N PHE A 161 -18.27 -3.25 -13.38
CA PHE A 161 -17.76 -3.73 -12.11
C PHE A 161 -18.78 -3.50 -11.01
N LYS A 162 -18.93 -4.47 -10.11
CA LYS A 162 -19.94 -4.41 -9.04
C LYS A 162 -19.43 -3.70 -7.79
N PHE A 163 -18.12 -3.75 -7.55
CA PHE A 163 -17.50 -3.26 -6.33
C PHE A 163 -16.01 -2.99 -6.51
N LEU A 164 -15.50 -2.04 -5.74
CA LEU A 164 -14.08 -1.74 -5.63
C LEU A 164 -13.61 -1.81 -4.18
N LEU A 165 -12.53 -2.57 -3.95
CA LEU A 165 -11.80 -2.59 -2.70
C LEU A 165 -10.42 -1.97 -2.91
N SER A 166 -10.11 -0.92 -2.16
CA SER A 166 -8.87 -0.17 -2.26
C SER A 166 -8.00 -0.35 -1.02
N GLN A 167 -6.68 -0.49 -1.25
CA GLN A 167 -5.64 -0.37 -0.22
C GLN A 167 -5.10 1.05 -0.09
N ASN A 168 -5.56 1.98 -0.93
CA ASN A 168 -5.03 3.34 -0.99
C ASN A 168 -5.72 4.23 0.04
N CYS A 169 -4.94 5.13 0.63
CA CYS A 169 -5.41 6.15 1.56
C CYS A 169 -5.52 7.54 0.92
N ASP A 170 -5.25 7.66 -0.37
CA ASP A 170 -5.20 8.93 -1.11
C ASP A 170 -6.59 9.56 -1.39
N GLY A 171 -7.67 8.80 -1.19
CA GLY A 171 -9.05 9.25 -1.41
C GLY A 171 -9.45 9.44 -2.87
N LEU A 172 -8.57 9.13 -3.84
CA LEU A 172 -8.82 9.41 -5.26
C LEU A 172 -9.96 8.58 -5.85
N HIS A 173 -10.27 7.41 -5.28
CA HIS A 173 -11.42 6.60 -5.69
C HIS A 173 -12.75 7.27 -5.37
N LEU A 174 -12.92 7.82 -4.16
CA LEU A 174 -14.11 8.58 -3.81
C LEU A 174 -14.22 9.84 -4.69
N ARG A 175 -13.11 10.56 -4.81
CA ARG A 175 -13.03 11.82 -5.56
C ARG A 175 -13.26 11.66 -7.06
N SER A 176 -12.99 10.48 -7.63
CA SER A 176 -13.30 10.18 -9.04
C SER A 176 -14.79 9.97 -9.31
N GLY A 177 -15.64 9.98 -8.28
CA GLY A 177 -17.08 9.79 -8.43
C GLY A 177 -17.57 8.38 -8.14
N ILE A 178 -16.72 7.46 -7.66
CA ILE A 178 -17.19 6.11 -7.30
C ILE A 178 -18.16 6.23 -6.12
N PRO A 179 -19.38 5.67 -6.21
CA PRO A 179 -20.35 5.74 -5.13
C PRO A 179 -19.77 5.09 -3.85
N PRO A 180 -19.87 5.74 -2.68
CA PRO A 180 -19.32 5.18 -1.45
C PRO A 180 -19.79 3.75 -1.17
N GLU A 181 -21.05 3.43 -1.46
CA GLU A 181 -21.65 2.10 -1.27
C GLU A 181 -21.03 1.00 -2.14
N GLN A 182 -20.30 1.37 -3.20
CA GLN A 182 -19.56 0.45 -4.07
C GLN A 182 -18.04 0.48 -3.81
N LEU A 183 -17.61 1.14 -2.73
CA LEU A 183 -16.21 1.34 -2.37
C LEU A 183 -15.93 0.87 -0.94
N SER A 184 -14.83 0.14 -0.74
CA SER A 184 -14.23 -0.09 0.59
C SER A 184 -12.76 0.32 0.58
N GLU A 185 -12.35 1.12 1.56
CA GLU A 185 -11.00 1.64 1.72
C GLU A 185 -10.37 1.02 2.98
N ILE A 186 -9.75 -0.15 2.81
CA ILE A 186 -9.40 -1.03 3.94
C ILE A 186 -8.22 -0.54 4.78
N HIS A 187 -7.48 0.45 4.31
CA HIS A 187 -6.40 1.10 5.05
C HIS A 187 -6.77 2.54 5.48
N GLY A 188 -8.05 2.90 5.34
CA GLY A 188 -8.53 4.25 5.62
C GLY A 188 -8.38 5.22 4.45
N ASN A 189 -8.71 6.47 4.72
CA ASN A 189 -8.69 7.57 3.77
C ASN A 189 -8.19 8.84 4.49
N MET A 190 -7.25 9.57 3.89
CA MET A 190 -6.64 10.75 4.49
C MET A 190 -7.60 11.93 4.71
N PHE A 191 -8.77 11.86 4.09
CA PHE A 191 -9.87 12.81 4.24
C PHE A 191 -10.92 12.33 5.24
N MET A 192 -10.67 11.24 5.96
CA MET A 192 -11.64 10.61 6.86
C MET A 192 -11.12 10.54 8.28
N GLU A 193 -11.95 11.00 9.21
CA GLU A 193 -11.78 10.80 10.65
C GLU A 193 -13.04 10.21 11.26
N ASN A 194 -12.90 9.62 12.44
CA ASN A 194 -13.98 8.89 13.08
C ASN A 194 -13.82 8.87 14.61
N CYS A 195 -14.90 8.57 15.33
CA CYS A 195 -14.89 8.38 16.79
C CYS A 195 -14.94 6.88 17.16
N ASP A 196 -14.85 6.58 18.46
CA ASP A 196 -14.92 5.20 18.98
C ASP A 196 -16.33 4.60 18.93
N GLU A 197 -17.38 5.43 18.93
CA GLU A 197 -18.77 5.01 18.69
C GLU A 197 -19.08 4.62 17.22
N GLY A 198 -18.08 4.67 16.32
CA GLY A 198 -18.24 4.22 14.93
C GLY A 198 -18.83 5.26 13.97
N HIS A 199 -18.91 6.53 14.36
CA HIS A 199 -19.28 7.62 13.45
C HIS A 199 -18.08 8.01 12.58
N PHE A 200 -18.30 8.12 11.27
CA PHE A 200 -17.29 8.50 10.28
C PHE A 200 -17.63 9.86 9.65
N PHE A 201 -16.62 10.70 9.49
CA PHE A 201 -16.72 12.03 8.92
C PHE A 201 -15.72 12.18 7.78
N TYR A 202 -16.22 12.53 6.60
CA TYR A 202 -15.38 13.05 5.54
C TYR A 202 -15.05 14.52 5.80
N ARG A 203 -13.84 14.93 5.46
CA ARG A 203 -13.33 16.30 5.55
C ARG A 203 -12.75 16.72 4.21
N ALA A 204 -12.86 18.00 3.87
CA ALA A 204 -12.30 18.53 2.64
C ALA A 204 -10.81 18.92 2.76
N PHE A 205 -10.11 18.40 3.78
CA PHE A 205 -8.70 18.67 4.07
C PHE A 205 -8.01 17.41 4.61
N ASP A 206 -6.68 17.41 4.70
CA ASP A 206 -5.92 16.29 5.26
C ASP A 206 -6.08 16.21 6.79
N VAL A 207 -6.78 15.19 7.28
CA VAL A 207 -6.97 15.00 8.73
C VAL A 207 -5.72 14.48 9.44
N THR A 208 -4.72 14.03 8.67
CA THR A 208 -3.52 13.33 9.15
C THR A 208 -2.33 14.25 9.41
N GLU A 209 -2.47 15.56 9.15
CA GLU A 209 -1.37 16.54 9.26
C GLU A 209 -0.64 16.54 10.61
N LYS A 210 -1.34 16.15 11.68
CA LYS A 210 -0.85 16.11 13.05
C LYS A 210 -0.81 14.68 13.60
N THR A 211 -1.10 13.67 12.78
CA THR A 211 -1.18 12.27 13.23
C THR A 211 0.01 11.45 12.74
N ASN A 212 0.18 10.25 13.31
CA ASN A 212 1.18 9.25 12.94
C ASN A 212 0.87 7.91 13.62
N VAL A 213 1.69 6.90 13.34
CA VAL A 213 1.58 5.52 13.87
C VAL A 213 1.49 5.36 15.40
N LYS A 214 1.76 6.41 16.20
CA LYS A 214 1.59 6.39 17.67
C LYS A 214 0.51 7.35 18.17
N ARG A 215 -0.06 8.17 17.30
CA ARG A 215 -0.99 9.25 17.65
C ARG A 215 -1.96 9.47 16.49
N HIS A 216 -3.18 8.95 16.64
CA HIS A 216 -4.26 9.13 15.66
C HIS A 216 -5.24 10.26 15.99
N LYS A 217 -5.23 10.79 17.23
CA LYS A 217 -6.11 11.90 17.62
C LYS A 217 -5.90 13.09 16.69
N THR A 218 -6.98 13.55 16.07
CA THR A 218 -6.95 14.72 15.18
C THR A 218 -7.07 16.03 15.94
N GLY A 219 -7.50 15.97 17.21
CA GLY A 219 -7.72 17.11 18.09
C GLY A 219 -9.11 17.72 17.98
N ARG A 220 -10.01 17.10 17.21
CA ARG A 220 -11.42 17.47 17.08
C ARG A 220 -12.29 16.53 17.90
N ALA A 221 -13.49 16.97 18.25
CA ALA A 221 -14.50 16.17 18.95
C ALA A 221 -15.63 15.75 18.00
N CYS A 222 -16.30 14.64 18.31
CA CYS A 222 -17.45 14.18 17.56
C CYS A 222 -18.55 15.24 17.57
N SER A 223 -19.16 15.49 16.41
CA SER A 223 -20.24 16.47 16.26
C SER A 223 -21.64 15.85 16.29
N ILE A 224 -21.75 14.56 16.63
CA ILE A 224 -23.03 13.85 16.78
C ILE A 224 -23.58 14.13 18.17
N GLU A 225 -24.88 14.40 18.26
CA GLU A 225 -25.59 14.59 19.53
C GLU A 225 -25.39 13.35 20.42
N ASP A 226 -25.17 13.56 21.72
CA ASP A 226 -24.85 12.52 22.71
C ASP A 226 -23.53 11.76 22.49
N CYS A 227 -22.62 12.26 21.65
CA CYS A 227 -21.27 11.70 21.48
C CYS A 227 -20.19 12.74 21.80
N GLU A 228 -19.50 12.57 22.93
CA GLU A 228 -18.41 13.46 23.39
C GLU A 228 -17.01 12.91 23.08
N GLU A 229 -16.92 11.88 22.25
CA GLU A 229 -15.67 11.20 21.94
C GLU A 229 -14.73 12.06 21.07
N ASP A 230 -13.43 11.84 21.26
CA ASP A 230 -12.40 12.40 20.39
C ASP A 230 -12.50 11.81 18.97
N LEU A 231 -12.11 12.60 17.97
CA LEU A 231 -11.93 12.15 16.59
C LEU A 231 -10.49 11.70 16.34
N TYR A 232 -10.38 10.64 15.55
CA TYR A 232 -9.15 9.98 15.16
C TYR A 232 -9.11 9.83 13.64
N ASP A 233 -7.93 9.92 13.03
CA ASP A 233 -7.83 9.61 11.61
C ASP A 233 -8.14 8.12 11.34
N ALA A 234 -8.63 7.83 10.14
CA ALA A 234 -9.00 6.48 9.74
C ALA A 234 -7.83 5.62 9.23
N ILE A 235 -6.58 6.12 9.25
CA ILE A 235 -5.44 5.46 8.60
C ILE A 235 -4.98 4.24 9.38
N VAL A 236 -4.78 3.14 8.66
CA VAL A 236 -4.09 1.96 9.19
C VAL A 236 -2.66 1.93 8.66
N HIS A 237 -1.68 2.20 9.52
CA HIS A 237 -0.28 2.17 9.11
C HIS A 237 0.24 0.74 8.88
N PHE A 238 1.31 0.62 8.08
CA PHE A 238 1.98 -0.67 7.90
C PHE A 238 2.48 -1.25 9.23
N GLY A 239 2.07 -2.48 9.52
CA GLY A 239 2.43 -3.18 10.75
C GLY A 239 1.62 -2.78 11.97
N GLU A 240 0.66 -1.89 11.80
CA GLU A 240 -0.33 -1.54 12.81
C GLU A 240 -1.50 -2.53 12.78
N MET A 241 -2.14 -2.72 13.93
CA MET A 241 -3.47 -3.31 13.98
C MET A 241 -4.49 -2.19 13.77
N ASN A 242 -5.59 -2.49 13.10
CA ASN A 242 -6.65 -1.51 12.96
C ASN A 242 -7.16 -1.13 14.35
N ARG A 243 -7.45 0.16 14.54
CA ARG A 243 -8.02 0.70 15.77
C ARG A 243 -9.43 0.16 16.01
N PHE A 244 -10.15 -0.11 14.91
CA PHE A 244 -11.44 -0.80 14.90
C PHE A 244 -11.25 -2.28 14.64
N ASP A 245 -12.16 -3.10 15.19
CA ASP A 245 -12.19 -4.54 14.95
C ASP A 245 -12.23 -4.89 13.46
N ILE A 246 -12.85 -4.01 12.65
CA ILE A 246 -12.98 -4.18 11.20
C ILE A 246 -12.65 -2.89 10.43
N PRO A 247 -12.02 -2.99 9.24
CA PRO A 247 -11.78 -1.84 8.36
C PRO A 247 -13.05 -1.09 7.91
N TYR A 248 -12.87 0.12 7.38
CA TYR A 248 -13.98 0.90 6.83
C TYR A 248 -14.74 0.12 5.74
N ARG A 249 -16.05 -0.07 5.96
CA ARG A 249 -16.95 -0.83 5.08
C ARG A 249 -16.50 -2.27 4.80
N TRP A 250 -15.88 -2.90 5.78
CA TRP A 250 -15.39 -4.28 5.68
C TRP A 250 -16.50 -5.30 5.36
N GLU A 251 -17.66 -5.20 6.01
CA GLU A 251 -18.78 -6.12 5.77
C GLU A 251 -19.26 -6.09 4.31
N THR A 252 -19.26 -4.91 3.70
CA THR A 252 -19.58 -4.74 2.27
C THR A 252 -18.53 -5.42 1.41
N ALA A 253 -17.25 -5.25 1.73
CA ALA A 253 -16.16 -5.93 1.04
C ALA A 253 -16.29 -7.46 1.13
N GLU A 254 -16.57 -8.01 2.32
CA GLU A 254 -16.80 -9.45 2.49
C GLU A 254 -18.02 -9.93 1.69
N THR A 255 -19.12 -9.17 1.73
CA THR A 255 -20.35 -9.48 1.00
C THR A 255 -20.09 -9.58 -0.50
N HIS A 256 -19.42 -8.60 -1.08
CA HIS A 256 -19.08 -8.62 -2.51
C HIS A 256 -18.04 -9.70 -2.85
N SER A 257 -17.06 -9.92 -1.97
CA SER A 257 -16.05 -10.98 -2.12
C SER A 257 -16.66 -12.39 -2.06
N SER A 258 -17.76 -12.57 -1.32
CA SER A 258 -18.44 -13.87 -1.24
C SER A 258 -19.25 -14.21 -2.51
N LYS A 259 -19.69 -13.18 -3.24
CA LYS A 259 -20.53 -13.30 -4.44
C LYS A 259 -19.74 -13.32 -5.74
N THR A 260 -18.48 -12.88 -5.72
CA THR A 260 -17.70 -12.69 -6.94
C THR A 260 -17.26 -14.00 -7.57
N ASP A 261 -17.30 -14.02 -8.90
CA ASP A 261 -16.73 -15.05 -9.77
C ASP A 261 -15.49 -14.56 -10.54
N LEU A 262 -15.17 -13.27 -10.46
CA LEU A 262 -14.00 -12.65 -11.08
C LEU A 262 -13.44 -11.50 -10.22
N ILE A 263 -12.19 -11.65 -9.79
CA ILE A 263 -11.42 -10.59 -9.11
C ILE A 263 -10.36 -10.06 -10.07
N ILE A 264 -10.28 -8.73 -10.19
CA ILE A 264 -9.26 -8.04 -10.99
C ILE A 264 -8.41 -7.18 -10.07
N CYS A 265 -7.14 -7.55 -9.88
CA CYS A 265 -6.18 -6.80 -9.07
C CYS A 265 -5.42 -5.80 -9.95
N ILE A 266 -5.41 -4.53 -9.60
CA ILE A 266 -4.83 -3.45 -10.41
C ILE A 266 -3.83 -2.64 -9.57
N GLY A 267 -2.58 -2.55 -10.04
CA GLY A 267 -1.58 -1.68 -9.43
C GLY A 267 -1.26 -2.01 -7.97
N THR A 268 -1.35 -3.28 -7.59
CA THR A 268 -1.11 -3.72 -6.21
C THR A 268 -0.10 -4.87 -6.15
N SER A 269 0.85 -4.74 -5.22
CA SER A 269 1.82 -5.81 -4.94
C SER A 269 1.20 -7.03 -4.24
N LEU A 270 -0.04 -6.92 -3.76
CA LEU A 270 -0.77 -7.96 -3.00
C LEU A 270 -0.04 -8.51 -1.77
N LYS A 271 1.04 -7.85 -1.30
CA LYS A 271 1.82 -8.32 -0.15
C LYS A 271 1.03 -8.27 1.16
N VAL A 272 0.11 -7.30 1.28
CA VAL A 272 -0.81 -7.15 2.42
C VAL A 272 -2.12 -7.88 2.14
N LEU A 273 -2.80 -7.52 1.05
CA LEU A 273 -4.15 -8.04 0.73
C LEU A 273 -4.26 -9.58 0.70
N LYS A 274 -3.18 -10.29 0.35
CA LYS A 274 -3.16 -11.77 0.35
C LYS A 274 -3.44 -12.41 1.71
N ALA A 275 -3.26 -11.68 2.82
CA ALA A 275 -3.43 -12.20 4.17
C ALA A 275 -4.91 -12.32 4.58
N TYR A 276 -5.79 -11.50 3.98
CA TYR A 276 -7.21 -11.46 4.28
C TYR A 276 -7.97 -12.58 3.56
N LYS A 277 -7.96 -13.79 4.11
CA LYS A 277 -8.51 -15.00 3.48
C LYS A 277 -9.97 -14.84 3.03
N VAL A 278 -10.79 -14.09 3.77
CA VAL A 278 -12.21 -13.86 3.46
C VAL A 278 -12.43 -13.12 2.14
N LEU A 279 -11.46 -12.31 1.70
CA LEU A 279 -11.50 -11.58 0.43
C LEU A 279 -11.14 -12.45 -0.80
N TRP A 280 -10.85 -13.73 -0.60
CA TRP A 280 -10.38 -14.64 -1.65
C TRP A 280 -11.24 -15.91 -1.70
N PRO A 281 -12.43 -15.85 -2.33
CA PRO A 281 -13.27 -17.03 -2.52
C PRO A 281 -12.54 -18.13 -3.30
N LYS A 282 -12.83 -19.40 -2.98
CA LYS A 282 -12.17 -20.56 -3.59
C LYS A 282 -12.52 -20.78 -5.07
N LYS A 283 -13.72 -20.37 -5.49
CA LYS A 283 -14.26 -20.56 -6.84
C LYS A 283 -14.40 -19.21 -7.55
N CYS A 284 -13.27 -18.58 -7.86
CA CYS A 284 -13.23 -17.27 -8.51
C CYS A 284 -12.03 -17.20 -9.45
N LYS A 285 -12.25 -16.66 -10.64
CA LYS A 285 -11.16 -16.34 -11.57
C LYS A 285 -10.39 -15.13 -11.03
N LEU A 286 -9.08 -15.10 -11.25
CA LEU A 286 -8.19 -14.04 -10.79
C LEU A 286 -7.42 -13.44 -11.97
N VAL A 287 -7.61 -12.14 -12.19
CA VAL A 287 -6.79 -11.32 -13.11
C VAL A 287 -5.85 -10.45 -12.28
N ILE A 288 -4.60 -10.33 -12.71
CA ILE A 288 -3.63 -9.40 -12.12
C ILE A 288 -3.07 -8.50 -13.21
N ILE A 289 -3.25 -7.18 -13.04
CA ILE A 289 -2.68 -6.12 -13.85
C ILE A 289 -1.66 -5.38 -12.99
N ASN A 290 -0.39 -5.72 -13.14
CA ASN A 290 0.69 -5.12 -12.34
C ASN A 290 2.04 -5.24 -13.06
N LEU A 291 2.84 -4.17 -13.03
CA LEU A 291 4.17 -4.16 -13.65
C LEU A 291 5.17 -5.06 -12.91
N GLN A 292 5.09 -5.12 -11.58
CA GLN A 292 5.98 -5.93 -10.76
C GLN A 292 5.39 -7.29 -10.38
N TRP A 293 6.24 -8.22 -9.96
CA TRP A 293 5.81 -9.51 -9.41
C TRP A 293 4.85 -9.36 -8.22
N THR A 294 3.85 -10.24 -8.14
CA THR A 294 2.97 -10.35 -6.97
C THR A 294 2.99 -11.77 -6.38
N PRO A 295 2.74 -11.93 -5.07
CA PRO A 295 2.62 -13.25 -4.44
C PRO A 295 1.53 -14.15 -5.01
N LYS A 296 0.57 -13.61 -5.76
CA LYS A 296 -0.54 -14.36 -6.35
C LYS A 296 -0.38 -14.63 -7.85
N ASP A 297 0.72 -14.23 -8.48
CA ASP A 297 0.95 -14.43 -9.94
C ASP A 297 0.71 -15.87 -10.39
N LYS A 298 1.18 -16.87 -9.62
CA LYS A 298 1.01 -18.30 -9.95
C LYS A 298 -0.43 -18.82 -9.84
N HIS A 299 -1.31 -18.04 -9.20
CA HIS A 299 -2.72 -18.37 -9.02
C HIS A 299 -3.62 -17.53 -9.93
N ALA A 300 -3.06 -16.62 -10.72
CA ALA A 300 -3.83 -15.80 -11.64
C ALA A 300 -4.19 -16.62 -12.89
N ASP A 301 -5.47 -16.57 -13.27
CA ASP A 301 -5.96 -17.08 -14.55
C ASP A 301 -5.47 -16.21 -15.72
N LEU A 302 -5.24 -14.92 -15.47
CA LEU A 302 -4.67 -13.99 -16.43
C LEU A 302 -3.74 -12.99 -15.73
N LEU A 303 -2.51 -12.89 -16.24
CA LEU A 303 -1.49 -11.96 -15.75
C LEU A 303 -1.10 -11.01 -16.87
N ILE A 304 -1.33 -9.72 -16.65
CA ILE A 304 -1.03 -8.64 -17.58
C ILE A 304 0.05 -7.74 -16.98
N ARG A 305 1.15 -7.59 -17.72
CA ARG A 305 2.26 -6.72 -17.39
C ARG A 305 2.16 -5.45 -18.23
N GLY A 306 1.34 -4.51 -17.79
CA GLY A 306 1.11 -3.27 -18.52
C GLY A 306 0.56 -2.15 -17.63
N GLN A 307 0.52 -0.94 -18.19
CA GLN A 307 0.03 0.25 -17.49
C GLN A 307 -1.48 0.17 -17.28
N SER A 308 -1.92 0.40 -16.05
CA SER A 308 -3.34 0.30 -15.68
C SER A 308 -4.22 1.27 -16.45
N ASP A 309 -3.77 2.50 -16.66
CA ASP A 309 -4.54 3.55 -17.35
C ASP A 309 -4.89 3.13 -18.78
N GLN A 310 -3.89 2.65 -19.54
CA GLN A 310 -4.10 2.17 -20.91
C GLN A 310 -5.07 0.99 -20.95
N ILE A 311 -4.87 -0.02 -20.09
CA ILE A 311 -5.68 -1.23 -20.09
C ILE A 311 -7.14 -0.92 -19.71
N LEU A 312 -7.34 -0.07 -18.70
CA LEU A 312 -8.68 0.34 -18.27
C LEU A 312 -9.41 1.17 -19.35
N CYS A 313 -8.68 1.96 -20.14
CA CYS A 313 -9.27 2.66 -21.28
C CYS A 313 -9.77 1.70 -22.36
N GLU A 314 -8.97 0.68 -22.70
CA GLU A 314 -9.39 -0.36 -23.66
C GLU A 314 -10.60 -1.15 -23.16
N VAL A 315 -10.64 -1.45 -21.85
CA VAL A 315 -11.82 -2.07 -21.23
C VAL A 315 -13.03 -1.14 -21.33
N ALA A 316 -12.93 0.13 -20.93
CA ALA A 316 -14.03 1.09 -21.03
C ALA A 316 -14.57 1.19 -22.47
N LYS A 317 -13.67 1.31 -23.45
CA LYS A 317 -14.01 1.33 -24.87
C LYS A 317 -14.73 0.06 -25.33
N ALA A 318 -14.29 -1.12 -24.89
CA ALA A 318 -14.89 -2.39 -25.28
C ALA A 318 -16.30 -2.64 -24.71
N PHE A 319 -16.68 -1.89 -23.67
CA PHE A 319 -18.01 -1.89 -23.06
C PHE A 319 -18.84 -0.65 -23.42
N ASP A 320 -18.36 0.18 -24.38
CA ASP A 320 -19.01 1.44 -24.78
C ASP A 320 -19.27 2.39 -23.60
N VAL A 321 -18.35 2.40 -22.64
CA VAL A 321 -18.40 3.25 -21.46
C VAL A 321 -17.55 4.49 -21.70
N ALA A 322 -18.19 5.66 -21.73
CA ALA A 322 -17.49 6.93 -21.74
C ALA A 322 -16.70 7.12 -20.43
N ILE A 323 -15.43 7.51 -20.55
CA ILE A 323 -14.59 7.85 -19.41
C ILE A 323 -14.88 9.31 -19.04
N PRO A 324 -15.46 9.60 -17.86
CA PRO A 324 -15.77 10.96 -17.46
C PRO A 324 -14.48 11.77 -17.26
N SER A 325 -14.50 13.05 -17.65
CA SER A 325 -13.47 14.00 -17.24
C SER A 325 -13.65 14.35 -15.77
N TYR A 326 -12.55 14.42 -15.03
CA TYR A 326 -12.60 14.87 -13.64
C TYR A 326 -12.90 16.38 -13.60
N SER A 327 -13.86 16.76 -12.76
CA SER A 327 -14.20 18.14 -12.47
C SER A 327 -14.23 18.35 -10.96
N GLU A 328 -13.48 19.32 -10.45
CA GLU A 328 -13.41 19.61 -9.02
C GLU A 328 -14.77 20.01 -8.44
N CYS A 329 -15.64 20.68 -9.21
CA CYS A 329 -16.98 21.04 -8.74
C CYS A 329 -17.93 19.85 -8.60
N GLU A 330 -17.59 18.70 -9.18
CA GLU A 330 -18.35 17.45 -9.09
C GLU A 330 -17.67 16.43 -8.15
N ASP A 331 -16.60 16.81 -7.44
CA ASP A 331 -15.90 15.94 -6.49
C ASP A 331 -16.86 15.56 -5.34
N PRO A 332 -17.25 14.28 -5.19
CA PRO A 332 -18.19 13.86 -4.16
C PRO A 332 -17.69 14.15 -2.73
N LEU A 333 -16.38 14.24 -2.53
CA LEU A 333 -15.81 14.55 -1.23
C LEU A 333 -16.28 15.93 -0.75
N ILE A 334 -16.43 16.91 -1.64
CA ILE A 334 -16.92 18.25 -1.29
C ILE A 334 -18.36 18.19 -0.78
N ALA A 335 -19.20 17.38 -1.43
CA ALA A 335 -20.61 17.23 -1.05
C ALA A 335 -20.78 16.47 0.28
N LEU A 336 -19.94 15.45 0.51
CA LEU A 336 -19.95 14.57 1.69
C LEU A 336 -19.21 15.16 2.89
N ALA A 337 -18.30 16.10 2.68
CA ALA A 337 -17.48 16.65 3.73
C ALA A 337 -18.32 17.38 4.79
N THR A 338 -18.03 17.06 6.05
CA THR A 338 -18.63 17.70 7.23
C THR A 338 -17.84 18.96 7.55
N ALA A 339 -18.54 20.07 7.79
CA ALA A 339 -17.92 21.33 8.21
C ALA A 339 -17.33 21.24 9.63
N LEU A 340 -16.37 22.11 9.93
CA LEU A 340 -15.81 22.24 11.27
C LEU A 340 -16.69 23.13 12.14
N ASN A 341 -16.74 22.82 13.44
CA ASN A 341 -17.30 23.71 14.45
C ASN A 341 -16.32 24.87 14.73
N GLU A 342 -16.82 25.99 15.26
CA GLU A 342 -15.97 27.16 15.56
C GLU A 342 -14.83 26.86 16.54
N SER A 343 -15.05 25.94 17.48
CA SER A 343 -14.08 25.51 18.48
C SER A 343 -13.05 24.51 17.96
N ASP A 344 -13.26 23.94 16.76
CA ASP A 344 -12.37 22.90 16.24
C ASP A 344 -11.00 23.47 15.85
N PRO A 345 -9.89 22.73 16.09
CA PRO A 345 -8.60 23.12 15.58
C PRO A 345 -8.61 23.13 14.05
N LYS A 346 -8.33 24.32 13.51
CA LYS A 346 -8.24 24.57 12.06
C LYS A 346 -7.06 23.80 11.43
N PRO A 347 -7.22 23.29 10.20
CA PRO A 347 -6.14 22.61 9.50
C PRO A 347 -5.04 23.60 9.08
N SER A 348 -3.82 23.09 8.99
CA SER A 348 -2.68 23.76 8.37
C SER A 348 -2.56 23.50 6.87
N THR A 349 -3.30 22.51 6.37
CA THR A 349 -3.44 22.20 4.93
C THR A 349 -4.57 22.99 4.28
N PRO A 350 -4.48 23.27 2.97
CA PRO A 350 -5.57 23.89 2.25
C PRO A 350 -6.74 22.90 2.18
N PHE A 351 -7.93 23.45 2.19
CA PHE A 351 -9.10 22.72 1.76
C PHE A 351 -8.98 22.42 0.26
N LEU A 352 -9.67 21.39 -0.23
CA LEU A 352 -9.85 21.19 -1.66
C LEU A 352 -10.40 22.48 -2.29
N ASN A 353 -9.89 22.80 -3.48
CA ASN A 353 -10.33 23.97 -4.25
C ASN A 353 -11.87 23.94 -4.41
N MET A 354 -12.50 25.12 -4.45
CA MET A 354 -13.97 25.34 -4.51
C MET A 354 -14.75 25.20 -3.18
N VAL A 355 -14.11 24.86 -2.05
CA VAL A 355 -14.78 24.96 -0.74
C VAL A 355 -15.27 26.39 -0.46
N GLU A 356 -14.57 27.41 -0.97
CA GLU A 356 -14.92 28.83 -0.79
C GLU A 356 -16.29 29.23 -1.38
N ASN A 357 -16.78 28.49 -2.38
CA ASN A 357 -18.05 28.77 -3.06
C ASN A 357 -19.19 27.87 -2.60
N ASN A 358 -18.93 26.93 -1.69
CA ASN A 358 -19.94 26.01 -1.19
C ASN A 358 -20.59 26.59 0.07
N PRO A 359 -21.91 26.86 0.10
CA PRO A 359 -22.58 27.49 1.22
C PRO A 359 -22.50 26.68 2.54
N LYS A 360 -22.16 25.38 2.47
CA LYS A 360 -21.86 24.57 3.66
C LYS A 360 -20.59 25.01 4.40
N PHE A 361 -19.70 25.74 3.74
CA PHE A 361 -18.43 26.21 4.28
C PHE A 361 -18.43 27.74 4.25
N THR A 362 -18.76 28.37 5.37
CA THR A 362 -18.82 29.84 5.48
C THR A 362 -17.44 30.47 5.25
N VAL A 363 -17.41 31.74 4.81
CA VAL A 363 -16.17 32.49 4.47
C VAL A 363 -15.17 32.60 5.64
N GLU A 364 -15.64 32.48 6.88
CA GLU A 364 -14.78 32.41 8.08
C GLU A 364 -14.03 31.08 8.22
N ASN A 365 -14.51 30.03 7.57
CA ASN A 365 -13.87 28.72 7.45
C ASN A 365 -13.00 28.59 6.17
N SER A 366 -13.03 29.56 5.25
CA SER A 366 -12.30 29.50 3.97
C SER A 366 -11.03 30.35 3.93
N ASN A 367 -10.83 31.31 4.85
CA ASN A 367 -9.69 32.23 4.88
C ASN A 367 -8.38 31.61 5.43
N PHE A 368 -8.00 30.40 4.99
CA PHE A 368 -6.77 29.74 5.43
C PHE A 368 -5.69 29.80 4.35
N LYS A 369 -4.78 30.76 4.56
CA LYS A 369 -3.47 30.98 3.90
C LYS A 369 -3.18 30.09 2.69
N THR A 370 -3.31 30.70 1.51
CA THR A 370 -2.77 30.26 0.22
C THR A 370 -1.24 30.18 0.14
N ASN A 371 -0.51 30.44 1.24
CA ASN A 371 0.94 30.21 1.34
C ASN A 371 1.22 28.71 1.59
N PHE A 372 0.80 27.90 0.63
CA PHE A 372 1.16 26.51 0.54
C PHE A 372 2.67 26.42 0.32
N LYS A 373 3.38 25.62 1.11
CA LYS A 373 4.73 25.19 0.69
C LYS A 373 4.56 24.41 -0.59
N GLU A 374 5.32 24.68 -1.64
CA GLU A 374 5.29 23.93 -2.91
C GLU A 374 5.33 22.40 -2.72
N HIS A 375 5.78 21.95 -1.54
CA HIS A 375 5.82 20.56 -1.15
C HIS A 375 5.17 20.31 0.23
N TYR A 376 4.15 19.43 0.25
CA TYR A 376 3.47 18.91 1.43
C TYR A 376 3.43 17.39 1.37
N THR A 377 3.65 16.73 2.50
CA THR A 377 3.53 15.27 2.63
C THR A 377 2.58 14.97 3.79
N PRO A 378 1.50 14.21 3.57
CA PRO A 378 0.57 13.79 4.62
C PRO A 378 1.27 13.07 5.78
N GLY A 379 0.72 13.18 6.98
CA GLY A 379 1.31 12.59 8.19
C GLY A 379 1.45 11.07 8.12
N TRP A 380 0.60 10.41 7.32
CA TRP A 380 0.66 8.96 7.10
C TRP A 380 1.73 8.50 6.12
N TYR A 381 2.07 9.34 5.14
CA TYR A 381 2.76 8.89 3.94
C TYR A 381 4.22 8.51 4.24
N GLY A 382 4.60 7.29 3.84
CA GLY A 382 5.91 6.73 4.13
C GLY A 382 6.22 6.42 5.60
N LYS A 383 5.23 6.43 6.50
CA LYS A 383 5.41 6.07 7.92
C LYS A 383 5.09 4.59 8.19
N GLY A 384 5.45 4.12 9.40
CA GLY A 384 5.07 2.79 9.91
C GLY A 384 6.09 1.67 9.67
N MET A 385 7.08 1.82 8.78
CA MET A 385 8.09 0.77 8.62
C MET A 385 9.16 0.82 9.72
N LYS A 386 9.29 -0.27 10.49
CA LYS A 386 10.51 -0.52 11.27
C LYS A 386 11.63 -0.84 10.27
N LYS A 387 12.76 -0.12 10.33
CA LYS A 387 14.00 -0.58 9.69
C LYS A 387 14.33 -1.94 10.30
N ASN A 388 14.16 -3.01 9.53
CA ASN A 388 14.59 -4.36 9.95
C ASN A 388 16.11 -4.48 9.91
#